data_AF-A0A2D4PTF2-F1
#
_entry.id   AF-A0A2D4PTF2-F1
#
_cell.length_a   1.000
_cell.length_b   1.000
_cell.length_c   1.000
_cell.angle_alpha   90.00
_cell.angle_beta   90.00
_cell.angle_gamma   90.00
#
_symmetry.space_group_name_H-M   'P 1'
#
loop_
_entity.id
_entity.type
_entity.pdbx_description
1 polymer ?
#
loop_
_entity_poly.entity_id
_entity_poly.type
_entity_poly.pdbx_seq_one_letter_code
_entity_poly.pdbx_strand_id
1 'polypeptide(L)'
;MIAWAKNVGHNINLEDWEKVWKQNYKITKLVVYKENQYKICYQWYLAPSRLADMYPNVNPTCWKCKQARGTFFHAWWLCPKSKKYWKKIRLWIKEITSIQLEFKPEIFLLGMLKGDYANEMKYLILHIITAARIAVTMLEGRTNANK
;
A
#
# COMPACT_ATOMS: atom_id res chain seq x y z
N MET A 1 -5.60 -10.96 5.77
CA MET A 1 -4.51 -11.36 6.69
C MET A 1 -3.60 -12.43 6.11
N ILE A 2 -4.08 -13.65 5.80
CA ILE A 2 -3.23 -14.78 5.34
C ILE A 2 -2.39 -14.44 4.10
N ALA A 3 -3.01 -13.85 3.06
CA ALA A 3 -2.29 -13.41 1.87
C ALA A 3 -1.21 -12.34 2.17
N TRP A 4 -1.47 -11.48 3.15
CA TRP A 4 -0.49 -10.49 3.61
C TRP A 4 0.66 -11.14 4.37
N ALA A 5 0.38 -12.08 5.26
CA ALA A 5 1.41 -12.85 5.97
C ALA A 5 2.36 -13.56 5.00
N LYS A 6 1.81 -14.19 3.95
CA LYS A 6 2.61 -14.80 2.86
C LYS A 6 3.50 -13.78 2.15
N ASN A 7 2.98 -12.60 1.86
CA ASN A 7 3.74 -11.54 1.17
C ASN A 7 4.90 -11.00 2.01
N VAL A 8 4.67 -10.78 3.32
CA VAL A 8 5.68 -10.21 4.22
C VAL A 8 6.62 -11.26 4.82
N GLY A 9 6.32 -12.54 4.62
CA GLY A 9 7.15 -13.67 5.06
C GLY A 9 7.06 -13.99 6.54
N HIS A 10 6.07 -13.44 7.26
CA HIS A 10 5.84 -13.72 8.68
C HIS A 10 4.38 -13.51 9.07
N ASN A 11 4.00 -14.05 10.21
CA ASN A 11 2.63 -13.94 10.71
C ASN A 11 2.31 -12.50 11.14
N ILE A 12 1.11 -12.04 10.75
CA ILE A 12 0.56 -10.77 11.21
C ILE A 12 -0.33 -11.05 12.41
N ASN A 13 -0.07 -10.37 13.53
CA ASN A 13 -0.88 -10.50 14.74
C ASN A 13 -2.34 -10.05 14.46
N LEU A 14 -3.30 -10.87 14.89
CA LEU A 14 -4.73 -10.60 14.75
C LEU A 14 -5.14 -9.27 15.37
N GLU A 15 -4.62 -8.95 16.56
CA GLU A 15 -4.92 -7.69 17.26
C GLU A 15 -4.44 -6.47 16.47
N ASP A 16 -3.23 -6.55 15.89
CA ASP A 16 -2.71 -5.46 15.08
C ASP A 16 -3.55 -5.28 13.80
N TRP A 17 -3.97 -6.39 13.18
CA TRP A 17 -4.86 -6.37 12.02
C TRP A 17 -6.24 -5.77 12.34
N GLU A 18 -6.82 -6.12 13.48
CA GLU A 18 -8.08 -5.52 13.94
C GLU A 18 -7.94 -4.03 14.26
N LYS A 19 -6.82 -3.62 14.87
CA LYS A 19 -6.52 -2.21 15.16
C LYS A 19 -6.50 -1.39 13.88
N VAL A 20 -5.86 -1.90 12.81
CA VAL A 20 -5.88 -1.27 11.48
C VAL A 20 -7.32 -1.02 11.01
N TRP A 21 -8.21 -2.01 11.19
CA TRP A 21 -9.61 -1.84 10.82
C TRP A 21 -10.27 -0.73 11.65
N LYS A 22 -10.25 -0.88 12.97
CA LYS A 22 -10.93 0.02 13.91
C LYS A 22 -10.44 1.46 13.78
N GLN A 23 -9.15 1.67 13.53
CA GLN A 23 -8.57 2.99 13.29
C GLN A 23 -9.05 3.55 11.95
N ASN A 24 -8.83 2.84 10.83
CA ASN A 24 -9.14 3.38 9.50
C ASN A 24 -10.61 3.72 9.29
N TYR A 25 -11.54 3.00 9.92
CA TYR A 25 -12.96 3.35 9.88
C TYR A 25 -13.25 4.75 10.46
N LYS A 26 -12.48 5.17 11.49
CA LYS A 26 -12.66 6.44 12.20
C LYS A 26 -11.86 7.60 11.60
N ILE A 27 -10.80 7.32 10.84
CA ILE A 27 -9.87 8.33 10.31
C ILE A 27 -10.57 9.34 9.39
N THR A 28 -11.49 8.90 8.54
CA THR A 28 -12.17 9.80 7.60
C THR A 28 -13.52 9.27 7.13
N LYS A 29 -14.42 10.20 6.78
CA LYS A 29 -15.72 9.90 6.17
C LYS A 29 -15.65 9.81 4.64
N LEU A 30 -14.54 10.22 4.01
CA LEU A 30 -14.41 10.22 2.56
C LEU A 30 -14.43 8.80 1.98
N VAL A 31 -15.29 8.59 0.99
CA VAL A 31 -15.49 7.28 0.34
C VAL A 31 -14.20 6.78 -0.30
N VAL A 32 -13.46 7.65 -1.01
CA VAL A 32 -12.22 7.30 -1.71
C VAL A 32 -11.16 6.74 -0.75
N TYR A 33 -11.07 7.28 0.47
CA TYR A 33 -10.13 6.79 1.48
C TYR A 33 -10.53 5.41 2.00
N LYS A 34 -11.82 5.23 2.30
CA LYS A 34 -12.35 3.94 2.75
C LYS A 34 -12.14 2.87 1.67
N GLU A 35 -12.49 3.19 0.43
CA GLU A 35 -12.29 2.31 -0.72
C GLU A 35 -10.82 1.93 -0.91
N ASN A 36 -9.89 2.89 -0.82
CA ASN A 36 -8.46 2.60 -0.89
C ASN A 36 -8.04 1.61 0.20
N GLN A 37 -8.49 1.80 1.44
CA GLN A 37 -8.16 0.88 2.53
C GLN A 37 -8.68 -0.53 2.27
N TYR A 38 -9.94 -0.68 1.84
CA TYR A 38 -10.50 -1.98 1.45
C TYR A 38 -9.66 -2.62 0.34
N LYS A 39 -9.37 -1.87 -0.72
CA LYS A 39 -8.60 -2.37 -1.86
C LYS A 39 -7.19 -2.82 -1.47
N ILE A 40 -6.57 -2.17 -0.51
CA ILE A 40 -5.24 -2.57 -0.01
C ILE A 40 -5.33 -3.79 0.91
N CYS A 41 -6.24 -3.78 1.90
CA CYS A 41 -6.42 -4.91 2.82
C CYS A 41 -6.71 -6.22 2.07
N TYR A 42 -7.55 -6.15 1.04
CA TYR A 42 -7.92 -7.30 0.21
C TYR A 42 -7.03 -7.52 -1.01
N GLN A 43 -6.03 -6.68 -1.24
CA GLN A 43 -5.16 -6.74 -2.44
C GLN A 43 -6.00 -6.75 -3.74
N TRP A 44 -7.05 -5.93 -3.76
CA TRP A 44 -8.10 -5.93 -4.79
C TRP A 44 -7.62 -5.42 -6.14
N TYR A 45 -6.62 -4.55 -6.17
CA TYR A 45 -6.07 -4.01 -7.42
C TYR A 45 -5.64 -5.13 -8.36
N LEU A 46 -6.22 -5.15 -9.57
CA LEU A 46 -5.90 -6.15 -10.59
C LEU A 46 -4.46 -5.97 -11.07
N ALA A 47 -3.58 -6.84 -10.61
CA ALA A 47 -2.19 -6.85 -11.00
C ALA A 47 -2.01 -7.58 -12.35
N PRO A 48 -0.97 -7.24 -13.15
CA PRO A 48 -0.72 -7.87 -14.45
C PRO A 48 -0.74 -9.39 -14.44
N SER A 49 -0.16 -10.01 -13.41
CA SER A 49 -0.16 -11.47 -13.25
C SER A 49 -1.57 -12.05 -13.12
N ARG A 50 -2.43 -11.43 -12.30
CA ARG A 50 -3.81 -11.88 -12.12
C ARG A 50 -4.63 -11.71 -13.40
N LEU A 51 -4.37 -10.64 -14.17
CA LEU A 51 -5.02 -10.45 -15.47
C LEU A 51 -4.55 -11.49 -16.49
N ALA A 52 -3.26 -11.82 -16.52
CA ALA A 52 -2.73 -12.88 -17.38
C ALA A 52 -3.29 -14.27 -17.05
N ASP A 53 -3.60 -14.52 -15.77
CA ASP A 53 -4.23 -15.78 -15.34
C ASP A 53 -5.72 -15.85 -15.78
N MET A 54 -6.36 -14.70 -16.06
CA MET A 54 -7.75 -14.62 -16.57
C MET A 54 -7.83 -14.57 -18.10
N TYR A 55 -6.83 -13.94 -18.74
CA TYR A 55 -6.83 -13.65 -20.18
C TYR A 55 -5.50 -14.11 -20.80
N PRO A 56 -5.52 -15.10 -21.72
CA PRO A 56 -4.30 -15.73 -22.25
C PRO A 56 -3.28 -14.80 -22.93
N ASN A 57 -3.74 -13.68 -23.48
CA ASN A 57 -2.91 -12.75 -24.26
C ASN A 57 -2.39 -11.55 -23.43
N VAL A 58 -2.63 -11.52 -22.12
CA VAL A 58 -2.16 -10.42 -21.26
C VAL A 58 -0.75 -10.74 -20.74
N ASN A 59 0.17 -9.80 -20.93
CA ASN A 59 1.54 -9.94 -20.41
C ASN A 59 1.55 -9.87 -18.86
N PRO A 60 2.05 -10.91 -18.15
CA PRO A 60 2.04 -10.95 -16.69
C PRO A 60 3.07 -10.03 -16.03
N THR A 61 3.89 -9.32 -16.80
CA THR A 61 5.00 -8.51 -16.29
C THR A 61 4.52 -7.22 -15.63
N CYS A 62 5.18 -6.81 -14.55
CA CYS A 62 4.87 -5.60 -13.80
C CYS A 62 4.80 -4.36 -14.70
N TRP A 63 3.70 -3.60 -14.63
CA TRP A 63 3.53 -2.39 -15.43
C TRP A 63 4.59 -1.32 -15.15
N LYS A 64 5.17 -1.30 -13.95
CA LYS A 64 6.15 -0.30 -13.52
C LYS A 64 7.56 -0.63 -14.01
N CYS A 65 8.12 -1.77 -13.59
CA CYS A 65 9.51 -2.11 -13.91
C CYS A 65 9.67 -2.80 -15.26
N LYS A 66 8.62 -3.42 -15.81
CA LYS A 66 8.65 -4.20 -17.06
C LYS A 66 9.67 -5.37 -17.05
N GLN A 67 10.05 -5.85 -15.86
CA GLN A 67 11.09 -6.87 -15.69
C GLN A 67 10.60 -8.14 -14.98
N ALA A 68 9.92 -7.99 -13.84
CA ALA A 68 9.47 -9.12 -13.03
C ALA A 68 7.95 -9.36 -13.17
N ARG A 69 7.48 -10.56 -12.78
CA ARG A 69 6.05 -10.88 -12.71
C ARG A 69 5.31 -9.88 -11.83
N GLY A 70 4.30 -9.23 -12.41
CA GLY A 70 3.52 -8.16 -11.80
C GLY A 70 2.47 -8.70 -10.84
N THR A 71 2.88 -9.21 -9.69
CA THR A 71 1.97 -9.50 -8.57
C THR A 71 1.56 -8.20 -7.87
N PHE A 72 0.47 -8.23 -7.10
CA PHE A 72 0.05 -7.08 -6.29
C PHE A 72 1.21 -6.59 -5.41
N PHE A 73 1.80 -7.50 -4.64
CA PHE A 73 2.87 -7.14 -3.71
C PHE A 73 4.15 -6.68 -4.43
N HIS A 74 4.46 -7.24 -5.61
CA HIS A 74 5.55 -6.72 -6.42
C HIS A 74 5.27 -5.29 -6.88
N ALA A 75 4.13 -5.04 -7.51
CA ALA A 75 3.77 -3.73 -8.03
C ALA A 75 3.73 -2.65 -6.94
N TRP A 76 3.25 -3.00 -5.74
CA TRP A 76 3.09 -2.03 -4.64
C TRP A 76 4.31 -1.89 -3.74
N TRP A 77 5.09 -2.95 -3.54
CA TRP A 77 6.21 -2.94 -2.59
C TRP A 77 7.54 -3.35 -3.19
N LEU A 78 7.65 -4.54 -3.80
CA LEU A 78 8.97 -5.08 -4.17
C LEU A 78 9.60 -4.41 -5.39
N CYS A 79 8.78 -3.88 -6.30
CA CYS A 79 9.21 -3.22 -7.52
C CYS A 79 10.18 -2.07 -7.20
N PRO A 80 11.33 -1.97 -7.90
CA PRO A 80 12.31 -0.90 -7.66
C PRO A 80 11.72 0.51 -7.74
N LYS A 81 10.80 0.77 -8.70
CA LYS A 81 10.11 2.06 -8.83
C LYS A 81 9.22 2.36 -7.62
N SER A 82 8.55 1.34 -7.08
CA SER A 82 7.67 1.47 -5.91
C SER A 82 8.47 1.63 -4.63
N LYS A 83 9.57 0.88 -4.47
CA LYS A 83 10.53 1.10 -3.37
C LYS A 83 11.06 2.53 -3.38
N LYS A 84 11.45 3.06 -4.54
CA LYS A 84 11.93 4.45 -4.68
C LYS A 84 10.85 5.45 -4.26
N TYR A 85 9.60 5.22 -4.66
CA TYR A 85 8.46 6.03 -4.25
C TYR A 85 8.27 6.03 -2.72
N TRP A 86 8.16 4.85 -2.10
CA TRP A 86 7.94 4.74 -0.66
C TRP A 86 9.10 5.28 0.18
N LYS A 87 10.34 5.16 -0.31
CA LYS A 87 11.51 5.80 0.33
C LYS A 87 11.36 7.32 0.38
N LYS A 88 10.84 7.96 -0.68
CA LYS A 88 10.57 9.41 -0.67
C LYS A 88 9.48 9.77 0.34
N ILE A 89 8.37 9.03 0.35
CA ILE A 89 7.28 9.25 1.32
C ILE A 89 7.78 9.11 2.75
N ARG A 90 8.64 8.11 3.03
CA ARG A 90 9.28 7.93 4.33
C ARG A 90 10.11 9.16 4.74
N LEU A 91 10.89 9.73 3.81
CA LEU A 91 11.69 10.93 4.07
C LEU A 91 10.80 12.13 4.38
N TRP A 92 9.75 12.35 3.58
CA TRP A 92 8.79 13.44 3.83
C TRP A 92 8.08 13.30 5.18
N ILE A 93 7.66 12.10 5.56
CA ILE A 93 7.08 11.87 6.89
C ILE A 93 8.08 12.23 7.98
N LYS A 94 9.35 11.82 7.84
CA LYS A 94 10.41 12.16 8.79
C LYS A 94 10.62 13.67 8.88
N GLU A 95 10.63 14.39 7.76
CA GLU A 95 10.81 15.85 7.74
C GLU A 95 9.65 16.58 8.42
N ILE A 96 8.40 16.15 8.18
CA ILE A 96 7.20 16.80 8.73
C ILE A 96 7.02 16.50 10.21
N THR A 97 7.28 15.26 10.63
CA THR A 97 6.91 14.77 11.97
C THR A 97 8.10 14.56 12.90
N SER A 98 9.33 14.65 12.39
CA SER A 98 10.56 14.19 13.06
C SER A 98 10.57 12.70 13.44
N ILE A 99 9.58 11.91 13.00
CA ILE A 99 9.47 10.48 13.31
C ILE A 99 10.13 9.66 12.20
N GLN A 100 11.11 8.85 12.58
CA GLN A 100 11.74 7.89 11.67
C GLN A 100 10.97 6.56 11.67
N LEU A 101 10.03 6.42 10.73
CA LEU A 101 9.33 5.15 10.53
C LEU A 101 10.28 4.05 10.02
N GLU A 102 10.01 2.80 10.37
CA GLU A 102 10.69 1.65 9.76
C GLU A 102 10.25 1.47 8.30
N PHE A 103 11.15 1.01 7.43
CA PHE A 103 10.81 0.78 6.01
C PHE A 103 10.17 -0.59 5.80
N LYS A 104 8.94 -0.74 6.28
CA LYS A 104 8.18 -1.99 6.29
C LYS A 104 6.86 -1.87 5.52
N PRO A 105 6.48 -2.86 4.70
CA PRO A 105 5.25 -2.80 3.90
C PRO A 105 4.00 -2.64 4.76
N GLU A 106 3.99 -3.20 5.97
CA GLU A 106 2.89 -3.12 6.92
C GLU A 106 2.60 -1.67 7.33
N ILE A 107 3.64 -0.85 7.48
CA ILE A 107 3.49 0.57 7.80
C ILE A 107 2.92 1.32 6.59
N PHE A 108 3.56 1.19 5.42
CA PHE A 108 3.22 2.01 4.25
C PHE A 108 2.00 1.54 3.47
N LEU A 109 1.69 0.25 3.49
CA LEU A 109 0.54 -0.31 2.78
C LEU A 109 -0.64 -0.50 3.72
N LEU A 110 -0.44 -1.06 4.91
CA LEU A 110 -1.54 -1.35 5.84
C LEU A 110 -1.80 -0.24 6.86
N GLY A 111 -0.85 0.67 7.11
CA GLY A 111 -0.96 1.68 8.17
C GLY A 111 -0.74 1.12 9.57
N MET A 112 0.01 0.02 9.71
CA MET A 112 0.28 -0.62 11.00
C MET A 112 1.36 0.13 11.78
N LEU A 113 0.99 1.21 12.47
CA LEU A 113 1.88 1.96 13.34
C LEU A 113 1.98 1.27 14.72
N LYS A 114 3.14 0.70 15.03
CA LYS A 114 3.41 0.01 16.32
C LYS A 114 4.07 0.90 17.38
N GLY A 115 4.50 2.09 17.02
CA GLY A 115 5.16 3.02 17.94
C GLY A 115 4.15 3.74 18.85
N ASP A 116 4.61 4.10 20.04
CA ASP A 116 3.84 4.91 20.98
C ASP A 116 3.94 6.39 20.62
N TYR A 117 3.25 6.77 19.56
CA TYR A 117 3.13 8.15 19.12
C TYR A 117 1.85 8.79 19.68
N ALA A 118 1.89 10.11 19.89
CA ALA A 118 0.69 10.90 20.14
C ALA A 118 -0.38 10.62 19.06
N ASN A 119 -1.65 10.62 19.45
CA ASN A 119 -2.74 10.22 18.55
C ASN A 119 -2.80 11.11 17.31
N GLU A 120 -2.57 12.42 17.47
CA GLU A 120 -2.53 13.42 16.41
C GLU A 120 -1.46 13.06 15.37
N MET A 121 -0.28 12.63 15.82
CA MET A 121 0.81 12.20 14.94
C MET A 121 0.46 10.90 14.22
N LYS A 122 -0.16 9.93 14.90
CA LYS A 122 -0.67 8.71 14.26
C LYS A 122 -1.65 9.06 13.15
N TYR A 123 -2.62 9.93 13.42
CA TYR A 123 -3.61 10.37 12.43
C TYR A 123 -2.95 11.08 11.24
N LEU A 124 -2.03 12.02 11.47
CA LEU A 124 -1.33 12.72 10.41
C LEU A 124 -0.56 11.75 9.50
N ILE A 125 0.22 10.84 10.09
CA ILE A 125 0.99 9.84 9.35
C ILE A 125 0.07 8.96 8.51
N LEU A 126 -1.03 8.47 9.09
CA LEU A 126 -1.98 7.61 8.38
C LEU A 126 -2.66 8.35 7.22
N HIS A 127 -2.98 9.64 7.37
CA HIS A 127 -3.51 10.45 6.27
C HIS A 127 -2.49 10.61 5.14
N ILE A 128 -1.22 10.93 5.47
CA ILE A 128 -0.15 11.05 4.46
C ILE A 128 0.03 9.73 3.70
N ILE A 129 0.09 8.60 4.43
CA ILE A 129 0.24 7.27 3.82
C ILE A 129 -0.96 6.94 2.93
N THR A 130 -2.19 7.26 3.35
CA THR A 130 -3.39 7.01 2.54
C THR A 130 -3.44 7.87 1.29
N ALA A 131 -3.12 9.16 1.40
CA ALA A 131 -3.01 10.06 0.26
C ALA A 131 -1.94 9.56 -0.74
N ALA A 132 -0.79 9.11 -0.23
CA ALA A 132 0.27 8.52 -1.05
C ALA A 132 -0.21 7.28 -1.81
N ARG A 133 -0.92 6.36 -1.14
CA ARG A 133 -1.51 5.17 -1.77
C ARG A 133 -2.48 5.55 -2.90
N ILE A 134 -3.36 6.51 -2.65
CA ILE A 134 -4.31 7.00 -3.66
C ILE A 134 -3.56 7.61 -4.86
N ALA A 135 -2.55 8.45 -4.61
CA ALA A 135 -1.76 9.09 -5.67
C ALA A 135 -1.07 8.05 -6.58
N VAL A 136 -0.51 6.97 -6.02
CA VAL A 136 0.09 5.88 -6.81
C VAL A 136 -0.93 5.27 -7.78
N THR A 137 -2.18 5.09 -7.34
CA THR A 137 -3.23 4.46 -8.14
C THR A 137 -3.75 5.36 -9.25
N MET A 138 -3.84 6.66 -9.01
CA MET A 138 -4.23 7.64 -10.04
C MET A 138 -3.20 7.71 -11.16
N LEU A 139 -1.90 7.58 -10.82
CA LEU A 139 -0.83 7.52 -11.81
C LEU A 139 -0.90 6.24 -12.65
N GLU A 140 -1.34 5.12 -12.07
CA GLU A 140 -1.50 3.84 -12.78
C GLU A 140 -2.73 3.83 -13.71
N GLY A 141 -3.85 4.40 -13.29
CA GLY A 141 -5.07 4.50 -14.09
C GLY A 141 -4.87 5.31 -15.38
N ARG A 142 -4.06 6.38 -15.34
CA ARG A 142 -3.72 7.18 -16.53
C ARG A 142 -2.81 6.42 -17.51
N THR A 143 -1.91 5.58 -17.03
CA THR A 143 -1.03 4.79 -17.90
C THR A 143 -1.73 3.61 -18.58
N ASN A 144 -2.86 3.14 -18.02
CA ASN A 144 -3.63 2.04 -18.58
C ASN A 144 -4.76 2.50 -19.52
N ALA A 145 -5.19 3.77 -19.43
CA ALA A 145 -6.20 4.35 -20.34
C ALA A 145 -5.62 4.82 -21.69
N ASN A 146 -4.28 4.93 -21.80
CA ASN A 146 -3.56 5.33 -23.01
C ASN A 146 -2.94 4.13 -23.77
N LYS A 147 -3.52 2.94 -23.61
CA LYS A 147 -3.19 1.71 -24.35
C LYS A 147 -4.47 1.07 -24.82
#